data_AF-A0A1M6VX17-F1
#
_entry.id   AF-A0A1M6VX17-F1
#
_cell.length_a   1.000
_cell.length_b   1.000
_cell.length_c   1.000
_cell.angle_alpha   90.00
_cell.angle_beta   90.00
_cell.angle_gamma   90.00
#
_symmetry.space_group_name_H-M   'P 1'
#
loop_
_entity.id
_entity.type
_entity.pdbx_description
1 polymer ?
#
loop_
_entity_poly.entity_id
_entity_poly.type
_entity_poly.pdbx_seq_one_letter_code
_entity_poly.pdbx_strand_id
1 'polypeptide(L)'
;MDMKSIEDLVDSLLKETKDLDFLICELNKNKFSQGETHFILNKKFKNIYSFQEIGEKIINSHCWKKMLNENLLIENNIIDFLEKED
;
A
#
# COMPACT_ATOMS: atom_id res chain seq x y z
N MET A 1 -3.38 -7.92 16.64
CA MET A 1 -3.70 -9.00 15.70
C MET A 1 -2.44 -9.82 15.52
N ASP A 2 -2.50 -11.13 15.74
CA ASP A 2 -1.30 -11.96 15.79
C ASP A 2 -0.85 -12.36 14.38
N MET A 3 0.46 -12.53 14.18
CA MET A 3 1.05 -12.84 12.86
C MET A 3 0.36 -14.02 12.14
N LYS A 4 -0.06 -15.04 12.90
CA LYS A 4 -0.76 -16.21 12.38
C LYS A 4 -2.12 -15.85 11.78
N SER A 5 -2.88 -14.96 12.43
CA SER A 5 -4.17 -14.48 11.90
C SER A 5 -4.03 -13.62 10.63
N ILE A 6 -2.89 -12.95 10.47
CA ILE A 6 -2.59 -12.18 9.25
C ILE A 6 -2.27 -13.11 8.08
N GLU A 7 -1.48 -14.15 8.31
CA GLU A 7 -1.17 -15.15 7.29
C GLU A 7 -2.43 -15.89 6.84
N ASP A 8 -3.29 -16.29 7.77
CA ASP A 8 -4.58 -16.93 7.47
C ASP A 8 -5.50 -16.01 6.64
N LEU A 9 -5.53 -14.71 6.94
CA LEU A 9 -6.27 -13.73 6.14
C LEU A 9 -5.73 -13.65 4.71
N VAL A 10 -4.42 -13.48 4.54
CA VAL A 10 -3.79 -13.39 3.21
C VAL A 10 -4.01 -14.66 2.40
N ASP A 11 -3.91 -15.82 3.04
CA ASP A 11 -4.18 -17.11 2.40
C ASP A 11 -5.65 -17.29 2.02
N SER A 12 -6.57 -16.75 2.81
CA SER A 12 -7.99 -16.71 2.45
C SER A 12 -8.24 -15.83 1.23
N LEU A 13 -7.70 -14.61 1.23
CA LEU A 13 -7.84 -13.65 0.12
C LEU A 13 -7.23 -14.20 -1.18
N LEU A 14 -6.11 -14.93 -1.08
CA LEU A 14 -5.46 -15.57 -2.21
C LEU A 14 -6.27 -16.70 -2.86
N LYS A 15 -7.22 -17.31 -2.13
CA LYS A 15 -8.17 -18.27 -2.71
C LYS A 15 -9.23 -17.58 -3.57
N GLU A 16 -9.53 -16.32 -3.28
CA GLU A 16 -10.52 -15.52 -3.98
C GLU A 16 -9.94 -14.86 -5.25
N THR A 17 -8.66 -14.45 -5.21
CA THR A 17 -7.97 -13.92 -6.39
C THR A 17 -6.45 -14.01 -6.28
N LYS A 18 -5.77 -14.03 -7.44
CA LYS A 18 -4.31 -13.92 -7.55
C LYS A 18 -3.83 -12.50 -7.87
N ASP A 19 -4.75 -11.54 -7.95
CA ASP A 19 -4.39 -10.17 -8.28
C ASP A 19 -3.80 -9.46 -7.06
N LEU A 20 -2.57 -8.97 -7.22
CA LEU A 20 -1.83 -8.27 -6.18
C LEU A 20 -2.47 -6.91 -5.85
N ASP A 21 -3.08 -6.20 -6.81
CA ASP A 21 -3.74 -4.92 -6.51
C ASP A 21 -5.00 -5.14 -5.65
N PHE A 22 -5.74 -6.22 -5.90
CA PHE A 22 -6.87 -6.61 -5.05
C PHE A 22 -6.41 -6.93 -3.62
N LEU A 23 -5.33 -7.70 -3.45
CA LEU A 23 -4.78 -8.01 -2.12
C LEU A 23 -4.37 -6.75 -1.35
N ILE A 24 -3.72 -5.80 -2.03
CA ILE A 24 -3.34 -4.50 -1.44
C ILE A 24 -4.59 -3.76 -0.95
N CYS A 25 -5.66 -3.76 -1.75
CA CYS A 25 -6.91 -3.09 -1.41
C CYS A 25 -7.65 -3.76 -0.25
N GLU A 26 -7.67 -5.08 -0.20
CA GLU A 26 -8.29 -5.81 0.90
C GLU A 26 -7.52 -5.63 2.21
N LEU A 27 -6.19 -5.60 2.17
CA LEU A 27 -5.39 -5.27 3.35
C LEU A 27 -5.65 -3.82 3.83
N ASN A 28 -5.77 -2.86 2.92
CA ASN A 28 -6.16 -1.49 3.28
C ASN A 28 -7.56 -1.44 3.94
N LYS A 29 -8.56 -2.16 3.40
CA LYS A 29 -9.90 -2.26 4.00
C LYS A 29 -9.87 -2.86 5.40
N ASN A 30 -8.95 -3.79 5.66
CA ASN A 30 -8.69 -4.37 6.97
C ASN A 30 -7.82 -3.48 7.88
N LYS A 31 -7.60 -2.22 7.51
CA LYS A 31 -6.88 -1.18 8.26
C LYS A 31 -5.39 -1.44 8.47
N PHE A 32 -4.76 -2.22 7.58
CA PHE A 32 -3.30 -2.32 7.56
C PHE A 32 -2.68 -1.08 6.93
N SER A 33 -1.60 -0.58 7.52
CA SER A 33 -0.78 0.50 6.97
C SER A 33 -0.02 0.08 5.70
N GLN A 34 0.60 1.04 4.97
CA GLN A 34 1.44 0.70 3.80
C GLN A 34 2.61 -0.17 4.23
N GLY A 35 3.23 0.16 5.37
CA GLY A 35 4.37 -0.57 5.90
C GLY A 35 4.02 -2.01 6.29
N GLU A 36 2.87 -2.20 6.96
CA GLU A 36 2.38 -3.55 7.29
C GLU A 36 2.03 -4.33 6.03
N THR A 37 1.31 -3.71 5.09
CA THR A 37 0.96 -4.31 3.80
C THR A 37 2.21 -4.73 3.03
N HIS A 38 3.23 -3.87 3.00
CA HIS A 38 4.52 -4.14 2.37
C HIS A 38 5.20 -5.33 3.00
N PHE A 39 5.34 -5.33 4.32
CA PHE A 39 5.96 -6.43 5.07
C PHE A 39 5.27 -7.77 4.81
N ILE A 40 3.93 -7.79 4.87
CA ILE A 40 3.10 -8.97 4.66
C ILE A 40 3.29 -9.52 3.25
N LEU A 41 3.12 -8.67 2.22
CA LEU A 41 3.24 -9.07 0.82
C LEU A 41 4.67 -9.48 0.49
N ASN A 42 5.68 -8.78 1.00
CA ASN A 42 7.08 -9.14 0.80
C ASN A 42 7.39 -10.51 1.41
N LYS A 43 6.90 -10.80 2.62
CA LYS A 43 7.08 -12.13 3.22
C LYS A 43 6.43 -13.23 2.37
N LYS A 44 5.25 -12.97 1.81
CA LYS A 44 4.47 -13.95 1.05
C LYS A 44 4.99 -14.16 -0.37
N PHE A 45 5.42 -13.09 -1.04
CA PHE A 45 5.77 -13.08 -2.46
C PHE A 45 7.25 -12.81 -2.73
N LYS A 46 8.15 -12.90 -1.74
CA LYS A 46 9.60 -12.70 -1.89
C LYS A 46 10.27 -13.50 -3.03
N ASN A 47 9.65 -14.59 -3.47
CA ASN A 47 10.17 -15.44 -4.56
C ASN A 47 9.61 -15.05 -5.94
N ILE A 48 8.70 -14.06 -6.00
CA ILE A 48 7.97 -13.65 -7.20
C ILE A 48 8.21 -12.16 -7.48
N TYR A 49 8.19 -11.33 -6.44
CA TYR A 49 8.45 -9.89 -6.53
C TYR A 49 9.59 -9.49 -5.60
N SER A 50 10.36 -8.51 -6.03
CA SER A 50 11.32 -7.81 -5.19
C SER A 50 10.61 -6.90 -4.19
N PHE A 51 11.34 -6.54 -3.13
CA PHE A 51 10.89 -5.56 -2.13
C PHE A 51 10.45 -4.25 -2.78
N GLN A 52 11.18 -3.79 -3.79
CA GLN A 52 10.93 -2.51 -4.46
C GLN A 52 9.67 -2.57 -5.34
N GLU A 53 9.47 -3.64 -6.11
CA GLU A 53 8.27 -3.83 -6.93
C GLU A 53 6.98 -3.87 -6.09
N ILE A 54 7.02 -4.50 -4.91
CA ILE A 54 5.87 -4.50 -3.98
C ILE A 54 5.58 -3.08 -3.49
N GLY A 55 6.62 -2.31 -3.17
CA GLY A 55 6.47 -0.92 -2.75
C GLY A 55 5.84 -0.05 -3.83
N GLU A 56 6.33 -0.16 -5.07
CA GLU A 56 5.77 0.56 -6.20
C GLU A 56 4.30 0.21 -6.43
N LYS A 57 3.92 -1.07 -6.32
CA LYS A 57 2.53 -1.49 -6.46
C LYS A 57 1.63 -0.95 -5.35
N ILE A 58 2.09 -0.93 -4.10
CA ILE A 58 1.31 -0.39 -2.97
C ILE A 58 1.08 1.11 -3.15
N ILE A 59 2.12 1.87 -3.46
CA ILE A 59 2.04 3.33 -3.63
C ILE A 59 1.09 3.70 -4.78
N ASN A 60 1.17 2.95 -5.89
CA ASN A 60 0.35 3.21 -7.07
C ASN A 60 -1.04 2.56 -7.02
N SER A 61 -1.35 1.79 -5.98
CA SER A 61 -2.65 1.15 -5.82
C SER A 61 -3.75 2.19 -5.69
N HIS A 62 -4.86 1.94 -6.39
CA HIS A 62 -5.99 2.87 -6.47
C HIS A 62 -6.59 3.20 -5.09
N CYS A 63 -6.56 2.26 -4.14
CA CYS A 63 -7.09 2.48 -2.79
C CYS A 63 -6.20 3.38 -1.90
N TRP A 64 -4.92 3.58 -2.28
CA TRP A 64 -3.97 4.48 -1.61
C TRP A 64 -3.71 5.75 -2.40
N LYS A 65 -4.02 5.74 -3.70
CA LYS A 65 -3.85 6.85 -4.63
C LYS A 65 -4.52 8.15 -4.14
N LYS A 66 -5.63 8.04 -3.40
CA LYS A 66 -6.28 9.21 -2.80
C LYS A 66 -5.37 9.93 -1.79
N MET A 67 -4.77 9.20 -0.85
CA MET A 67 -3.83 9.79 0.12
C MET A 67 -2.57 10.33 -0.57
N LEU A 68 -2.06 9.65 -1.60
CA LEU A 68 -0.94 10.15 -2.38
C LEU A 68 -1.27 11.49 -3.06
N ASN A 69 -2.46 11.58 -3.69
CA ASN A 69 -2.91 12.82 -4.32
C ASN A 69 -3.12 13.95 -3.32
N GLU A 70 -3.64 13.64 -2.12
CA GLU A 70 -3.81 14.62 -1.04
C GLU A 70 -2.46 15.16 -0.56
N ASN A 71 -1.46 14.28 -0.38
CA ASN A 71 -0.11 14.69 -0.01
C ASN A 71 0.55 15.58 -1.07
N LEU A 72 0.47 15.20 -2.35
CA LEU A 72 1.00 16.00 -3.46
C LEU A 72 0.34 17.38 -3.53
N LEU A 73 -0.97 17.45 -3.27
CA LEU A 73 -1.70 18.72 -3.27
C LEU A 73 -1.27 19.61 -2.09
N ILE A 74 -1.01 19.03 -0.92
CA ILE A 74 -0.45 19.75 0.23
C ILE A 74 0.96 20.28 -0.10
N GLU A 75 1.82 19.45 -0.69
CA GLU A 75 3.18 19.86 -1.08
C GLU A 75 3.14 21.02 -2.08
N ASN A 76 2.31 20.94 -3.12
CA ASN A 76 2.15 22.02 -4.09
C ASN A 76 1.66 23.32 -3.41
N ASN A 77 0.69 23.24 -2.50
CA ASN A 77 0.21 24.43 -1.77
C ASN A 77 1.29 25.06 -0.90
N ILE A 78 2.19 24.24 -0.31
CA ILE A 78 3.32 24.74 0.48
C ILE A 78 4.32 25.46 -0.43
N ILE A 79 4.64 24.88 -1.58
CA ILE A 79 5.54 25.49 -2.57
C ILE A 79 4.97 26.84 -3.03
N ASP A 80 3.69 26.87 -3.42
CA ASP A 80 2.99 28.09 -3.85
C ASP A 80 2.97 29.18 -2.76
N PHE A 81 2.92 28.80 -1.48
CA PHE A 81 2.98 29.74 -0.37
C PHE A 81 4.39 30.32 -0.21
N LEU A 82 5.42 29.47 -0.23
CA LEU A 82 6.81 29.88 -0.10
C LEU A 82 7.24 30.81 -1.25
N GLU A 83 6.83 30.51 -2.49
CA GLU A 83 7.12 31.36 -3.66
C GLU A 83 6.43 32.74 -3.62
N LYS A 84 5.39 32.92 -2.80
CA LYS A 84 4.68 34.20 -2.63
C LYS A 84 5.18 35.03 -1.44
N GLU A 85 5.94 34.43 -0.52
CA GLU A 85 6.55 35.15 0.60
C GLU A 85 7.92 35.78 0.24
N ASP A 86 8.54 35.37 -0.88
CA ASP A 86 9.72 36.00 -1.49
C ASP A 86 9.37 37.17 -2.42
#